data_AF-A0AAQ3RM86-F1
#
_entry.id   AF-A0AAQ3RM86-F1
#
_cell.length_a   1.000
_cell.length_b   1.000
_cell.length_c   1.000
_cell.angle_alpha   90.00
_cell.angle_beta   90.00
_cell.angle_gamma   90.00
#
_symmetry.space_group_name_H-M   'P 1'
#
loop_
_entity.id
_entity.type
_entity.pdbx_description
1 polymer ?
#
loop_
_entity_poly.entity_id
_entity_poly.type
_entity_poly.pdbx_seq_one_letter_code
_entity_poly.pdbx_strand_id
1 'polypeptide(L)'
;MHDQGFVRGRIKLCLGKPADQSIVLVKFLGTFGGLGDAERLHKYLSDNNRSRAEYERVKSEGIENCNMGETDEGAKVENILYGYVGIAEDFDKLDFNSKKWSMVKSRKEIDDLDKAPVKTDERR
;
A
#
# COMPACT_ATOMS: atom_id res chain seq x y z
N MET A 1 -12.55 -8.67 8.55
CA MET A 1 -11.08 -8.81 8.48
C MET A 1 -10.66 -9.77 9.57
N HIS A 2 -10.38 -11.03 9.23
CA HIS A 2 -9.65 -11.90 10.15
C HIS A 2 -8.24 -11.32 10.30
N ASP A 3 -7.72 -11.29 11.53
CA ASP A 3 -6.38 -10.81 11.84
C ASP A 3 -5.34 -11.75 11.22
N GLN A 4 -5.03 -11.55 9.94
CA GLN A 4 -3.95 -12.25 9.24
C GLN A 4 -2.56 -11.69 9.62
N GLY A 5 -2.46 -10.88 10.69
CA GLY A 5 -1.18 -10.42 11.23
C GLY A 5 -0.36 -9.53 10.27
N PHE A 6 -1.00 -8.94 9.26
CA PHE A 6 -0.34 -8.07 8.29
C PHE A 6 0.11 -6.73 8.88
N VAL A 7 -0.41 -6.35 10.04
CA VAL A 7 -0.35 -4.96 10.50
C VAL A 7 -0.04 -4.94 11.99
N ARG A 8 1.19 -4.58 12.32
CA ARG A 8 1.57 -4.33 13.71
C ARG A 8 1.60 -2.81 13.96
N GLY A 9 0.45 -2.14 13.76
CA GLY A 9 0.38 -0.67 13.89
C GLY A 9 -0.93 -0.02 13.44
N ARG A 10 -0.99 1.31 13.52
CA ARG A 10 -2.14 2.11 13.05
C ARG A 10 -2.08 2.25 11.53
N ILE A 11 -2.99 1.61 10.80
CA ILE A 11 -3.26 1.96 9.41
C ILE A 11 -4.20 3.17 9.36
N LYS A 12 -3.86 4.14 8.52
CA LYS A 12 -4.82 5.17 8.12
C LYS A 12 -5.29 4.89 6.69
N LEU A 13 -6.59 4.68 6.56
CA LEU A 13 -7.28 4.59 5.28
C LEU A 13 -7.67 6.01 4.85
N CYS A 14 -7.18 6.49 3.72
CA CYS A 14 -7.68 7.72 3.10
C CYS A 14 -8.46 7.36 1.83
N LEU A 15 -9.74 7.72 1.80
CA LEU A 15 -10.53 7.69 0.58
C LEU A 15 -10.00 8.75 -0.40
N GLY A 16 -10.02 8.44 -1.70
CA GLY A 16 -9.70 9.39 -2.77
C GLY A 16 -10.67 10.59 -2.80
N LYS A 17 -10.57 11.41 -3.85
CA LYS A 17 -11.54 12.51 -4.07
C LYS A 17 -12.97 11.94 -4.12
N PRO A 18 -14.01 12.70 -3.72
CA PRO A 18 -15.38 12.19 -3.63
C PRO A 18 -15.94 11.55 -4.91
N ALA A 19 -15.39 11.91 -6.08
CA ALA A 19 -15.76 11.36 -7.39
C ALA A 19 -15.03 10.05 -7.75
N ASP A 20 -13.90 9.73 -7.09
CA ASP A 20 -13.06 8.55 -7.32
C ASP A 20 -12.94 7.73 -6.02
N GLN A 21 -14.04 7.11 -5.59
CA GLN A 21 -14.08 6.30 -4.36
C GLN A 21 -13.47 4.89 -4.54
N SER A 22 -12.98 4.56 -5.73
CA SER A 22 -12.40 3.26 -6.06
C SER A 22 -10.92 3.12 -5.68
N ILE A 23 -10.26 4.21 -5.26
CA ILE A 23 -8.84 4.22 -4.89
C ILE A 23 -8.70 4.58 -3.43
N VAL A 24 -7.89 3.79 -2.74
CA VAL A 24 -7.64 3.93 -1.31
C VAL A 24 -6.15 4.03 -1.04
N LEU A 25 -5.75 5.04 -0.27
CA LEU A 25 -4.38 5.16 0.20
C LEU A 25 -4.25 4.53 1.60
N VAL A 26 -3.38 3.52 1.70
CA VAL A 26 -3.03 2.86 2.96
C VAL A 26 -1.72 3.45 3.48
N LYS A 27 -1.74 4.04 4.68
CA LYS A 27 -0.54 4.59 5.31
C LYS A 27 -0.05 3.66 6.42
N PHE A 28 1.24 3.33 6.37
CA PHE A 28 1.97 2.58 7.38
C PHE A 28 2.81 3.51 8.25
N LEU A 29 3.32 2.98 9.37
CA LEU A 29 4.25 3.71 10.22
C LEU A 29 5.55 4.02 9.47
N GLY A 30 6.07 5.25 9.60
CA GLY A 30 7.35 5.69 9.00
C GLY A 30 8.58 5.08 9.69
N THR A 31 8.62 3.75 9.78
CA THR A 31 9.68 2.95 10.41
C THR A 31 10.02 1.77 9.50
N PHE A 32 11.17 1.13 9.68
CA PHE A 32 11.51 -0.09 8.92
C PHE A 32 10.49 -1.22 9.12
N GLY A 33 9.91 -1.34 10.32
CA GLY A 33 8.81 -2.27 10.56
C GLY A 33 7.56 -1.95 9.73
N GLY A 34 7.18 -0.68 9.65
CA GLY A 34 6.04 -0.26 8.82
C GLY A 34 6.29 -0.41 7.31
N LEU A 35 7.54 -0.26 6.86
CA LEU A 35 7.92 -0.61 5.48
C LEU A 35 7.77 -2.13 5.25
N GLY A 36 8.22 -2.96 6.18
CA GLY A 36 8.06 -4.42 6.10
C GLY A 36 6.59 -4.86 6.07
N ASP A 37 5.71 -4.20 6.83
CA ASP A 37 4.26 -4.43 6.78
C ASP A 37 3.68 -4.06 5.40
N ALA A 38 4.12 -2.94 4.81
CA ALA A 38 3.69 -2.52 3.47
C ALA A 38 4.13 -3.51 2.38
N GLU A 39 5.37 -4.00 2.45
CA GLU A 39 5.91 -5.02 1.54
C GLU A 39 5.16 -6.35 1.66
N ARG A 40 4.82 -6.75 2.89
CA ARG A 40 4.05 -7.97 3.14
C ARG A 40 2.66 -7.91 2.51
N LEU A 41 1.97 -6.77 2.63
CA LEU A 41 0.67 -6.56 1.97
C LEU A 41 0.81 -6.60 0.45
N HIS A 42 1.82 -5.92 -0.11
CA HIS A 42 2.08 -5.93 -1.55
C HIS A 42 2.38 -7.34 -2.07
N LYS A 43 3.18 -8.12 -1.33
CA LYS A 43 3.47 -9.51 -1.67
C LYS A 43 2.19 -10.36 -1.63
N TYR A 44 1.39 -10.25 -0.56
CA TYR A 44 0.13 -10.98 -0.46
C TYR A 44 -0.79 -10.70 -1.65
N LEU A 45 -0.97 -9.44 -2.04
CA LEU A 45 -1.79 -9.10 -3.20
C LEU A 45 -1.17 -9.64 -4.50
N SER A 46 0.15 -9.55 -4.66
CA SER A 46 0.83 -10.05 -5.86
C SER A 46 0.72 -11.57 -5.99
N ASP A 47 0.92 -12.31 -4.90
CA ASP A 47 0.80 -13.78 -4.84
C ASP A 47 -0.64 -14.25 -5.16
N ASN A 48 -1.64 -13.38 -4.98
CA ASN A 48 -3.05 -13.64 -5.28
C ASN A 48 -3.52 -13.05 -6.63
N ASN A 49 -2.61 -12.69 -7.54
CA ASN A 49 -2.92 -12.05 -8.83
C ASN A 49 -3.70 -10.74 -8.71
N ARG A 50 -3.39 -9.96 -7.67
CA ARG A 50 -4.00 -8.65 -7.36
C ARG A 50 -2.98 -7.52 -7.36
N SER A 51 -1.91 -7.67 -8.13
CA SER A 51 -0.89 -6.65 -8.31
C SER A 51 -1.38 -5.51 -9.22
N ARG A 52 -0.60 -4.42 -9.28
CA ARG A 52 -0.84 -3.34 -10.24
C ARG A 52 -0.89 -3.83 -11.68
N ALA A 53 -0.01 -4.76 -12.07
CA ALA A 53 0.05 -5.26 -13.44
C ALA A 53 -1.23 -6.01 -13.82
N GLU A 54 -1.77 -6.81 -12.89
CA GLU A 54 -3.06 -7.49 -13.11
C GLU A 54 -4.21 -6.49 -13.21
N TYR A 55 -4.21 -5.46 -12.37
CA TYR A 55 -5.22 -4.40 -12.45
C TYR A 55 -5.22 -3.69 -13.80
N GLU A 56 -4.05 -3.31 -14.33
CA GLU A 56 -3.95 -2.65 -15.63
C GLU A 56 -4.40 -3.58 -16.78
N ARG A 57 -4.13 -4.90 -16.69
CA ARG A 57 -4.64 -5.88 -17.66
C ARG A 57 -6.17 -5.94 -17.65
N VAL A 58 -6.78 -6.15 -16.49
CA VAL A 58 -8.25 -6.20 -16.34
C VAL A 58 -8.90 -4.89 -16.80
N LYS A 59 -8.29 -3.76 -16.48
CA LYS A 59 -8.76 -2.45 -16.93
C LYS A 59 -8.71 -2.30 -18.46
N SER A 60 -7.70 -2.88 -19.12
CA SER A 60 -7.52 -2.83 -20.58
C SER A 60 -8.42 -3.79 -21.35
N GLU A 61 -8.74 -4.95 -20.75
CA GLU A 61 -9.60 -5.99 -21.33
C GLU A 61 -11.09 -5.66 -21.19
N GLY A 62 -11.42 -4.62 -20.42
CA GLY A 62 -12.79 -4.33 -20.01
C GLY A 62 -13.17 -5.22 -18.83
N ILE A 63 -13.90 -4.67 -17.86
CA ILE A 63 -14.36 -5.43 -16.69
C ILE A 63 -15.47 -6.37 -17.16
N GLU A 64 -15.12 -7.50 -17.75
CA GLU A 64 -16.06 -8.59 -17.98
C GLU A 64 -16.43 -9.16 -16.60
N ASN A 65 -17.72 -9.09 -16.28
CA ASN A 65 -18.34 -9.49 -15.02
C ASN A 65 -17.53 -10.53 -14.24
N CYS A 66 -16.87 -10.09 -13.18
CA CYS A 66 -16.27 -10.98 -12.19
C CYS A 66 -17.42 -11.82 -11.62
N ASN A 67 -17.45 -13.12 -11.90
CA ASN A 67 -18.48 -14.03 -11.42
C ASN A 67 -18.63 -13.92 -9.90
N MET A 68 -19.65 -13.19 -9.45
CA MET A 68 -20.00 -13.04 -8.05
C MET A 68 -20.73 -14.31 -7.59
N GLY A 69 -19.95 -15.35 -7.26
CA GLY A 69 -20.45 -16.42 -6.41
C GLY A 69 -20.86 -15.87 -5.05
N GLU A 70 -21.99 -16.33 -4.53
CA GLU A 70 -22.51 -15.98 -3.21
C GLU A 70 -21.58 -16.50 -2.09
N THR A 71 -20.56 -15.71 -1.74
CA THR A 71 -19.80 -15.93 -0.51
C THR A 71 -19.79 -14.65 0.33
N ASP A 72 -19.59 -14.81 1.63
CA ASP A 72 -19.55 -13.78 2.69
C ASP A 72 -18.96 -12.42 2.24
N GLU A 73 -19.63 -11.33 2.60
CA GLU A 73 -19.36 -9.96 2.09
C GLU A 73 -17.93 -9.49 2.35
N GLY A 74 -17.31 -9.96 3.44
CA GLY A 74 -15.89 -9.70 3.74
C GLY A 74 -14.91 -10.36 2.78
N ALA A 75 -15.18 -11.60 2.36
CA ALA A 75 -14.38 -12.32 1.36
C ALA A 75 -14.63 -11.79 -0.06
N LYS A 76 -15.85 -11.30 -0.33
CA LYS A 76 -16.23 -10.64 -1.60
C LYS A 76 -15.41 -9.38 -1.87
N VAL A 77 -15.19 -8.52 -0.87
CA VAL A 77 -14.46 -7.25 -1.07
C VAL A 77 -12.97 -7.49 -1.26
N GLU A 78 -12.37 -8.43 -0.52
CA GLU A 78 -10.97 -8.81 -0.73
C GLU A 78 -10.76 -9.27 -2.17
N ASN A 79 -11.71 -10.01 -2.74
CA ASN A 79 -11.65 -10.53 -4.11
C ASN A 79 -11.61 -9.48 -5.23
N ILE A 80 -11.95 -8.22 -4.92
CA ILE A 80 -12.03 -7.13 -5.90
C ILE A 80 -10.87 -6.14 -5.71
N LEU A 81 -10.14 -6.22 -4.59
CA LEU A 81 -9.09 -5.25 -4.27
C LEU A 81 -7.76 -5.59 -4.94
N TYR A 82 -7.24 -4.63 -5.71
CA TYR A 82 -5.88 -4.64 -6.25
C TYR A 82 -5.01 -3.63 -5.50
N GLY A 83 -3.71 -3.91 -5.37
CA GLY A 83 -2.83 -3.00 -4.66
C GLY A 83 -1.34 -3.29 -4.81
N TYR A 84 -0.54 -2.29 -4.45
CA TYR A 84 0.91 -2.30 -4.55
C TYR A 84 1.53 -1.23 -3.65
N VAL A 85 2.84 -1.34 -3.38
CA VAL A 85 3.59 -0.26 -2.72
C VAL A 85 3.73 0.91 -3.68
N GLY A 86 3.36 2.12 -3.23
CA GLY A 86 3.39 3.32 -4.06
C GLY A 86 4.78 3.63 -4.61
N ILE A 87 4.84 4.06 -5.88
CA ILE A 87 6.06 4.40 -6.59
C ILE A 87 6.16 5.91 -6.84
N ALA A 88 7.27 6.37 -7.44
CA ALA A 88 7.53 7.78 -7.67
C ALA A 88 6.41 8.46 -8.49
N GLU A 89 5.86 7.74 -9.46
CA GLU A 89 4.78 8.18 -10.35
C GLU A 89 3.43 8.39 -9.61
N ASP A 90 3.25 7.75 -8.45
CA ASP A 90 2.06 7.94 -7.63
C ASP A 90 2.16 9.14 -6.70
N PHE A 91 3.38 9.62 -6.46
CA PHE A 91 3.63 10.76 -5.60
C PHE A 91 2.82 11.97 -6.07
N ASP A 92 2.72 12.17 -7.39
CA ASP A 92 1.96 13.27 -7.98
C ASP A 92 0.44 13.16 -7.83
N LYS A 93 -0.08 11.99 -7.48
CA LYS A 93 -1.51 11.74 -7.28
C LYS A 93 -1.97 12.04 -5.85
N LEU A 94 -1.03 12.19 -4.92
CA LEU A 94 -1.31 12.47 -3.52
C LEU A 94 -1.92 13.86 -3.32
N ASP A 95 -2.77 14.01 -2.29
CA ASP A 95 -3.26 15.31 -1.86
C ASP A 95 -2.12 16.21 -1.35
N PHE A 96 -2.32 17.53 -1.37
CA PHE A 96 -1.30 18.50 -0.99
C PHE A 96 -0.69 18.25 0.39
N ASN A 97 -1.52 17.86 1.36
CA ASN A 97 -1.03 17.60 2.71
C ASN A 97 -0.20 16.30 2.76
N SER A 98 -0.65 15.24 2.10
CA SER A 98 0.14 14.01 1.99
C SER A 98 1.47 14.24 1.27
N LYS A 99 1.50 15.01 0.17
CA LYS A 99 2.74 15.38 -0.54
C LYS A 99 3.71 16.15 0.35
N LYS A 100 3.22 17.15 1.07
CA LYS A 100 4.04 18.03 1.92
C LYS A 100 4.86 17.27 2.98
N TRP A 101 4.31 16.17 3.48
CA TRP A 101 4.92 15.36 4.56
C TRP A 101 5.54 14.05 4.09
N SER A 102 5.64 13.83 2.77
CA SER A 102 6.17 12.60 2.19
C SER A 102 7.39 12.89 1.32
N MET A 103 8.30 11.92 1.21
CA MET A 103 9.48 12.02 0.37
C MET A 103 9.70 10.70 -0.36
N VAL A 104 10.06 10.78 -1.64
CA VAL A 104 10.43 9.60 -2.44
C VAL A 104 11.86 9.21 -2.09
N LYS A 105 12.08 7.91 -1.86
CA LYS A 105 13.39 7.33 -1.55
C LYS A 105 13.64 6.11 -2.42
N SER A 106 14.88 5.98 -2.90
CA SER A 106 15.33 4.76 -3.57
C SER A 106 15.52 3.63 -2.55
N ARG A 107 15.48 2.38 -3.01
CA ARG A 107 15.76 1.21 -2.14
C ARG A 107 17.15 1.30 -1.52
N LYS A 108 18.14 1.74 -2.29
CA LYS A 108 19.50 1.94 -1.80
C LYS A 108 19.55 2.95 -0.65
N GLU A 109 18.89 4.10 -0.77
CA GLU A 109 18.85 5.08 0.34
C GLU A 109 18.19 4.51 1.59
N ILE A 110 17.15 3.67 1.46
CA ILE A 110 16.50 3.02 2.59
C ILE A 110 17.46 2.02 3.24
N ASP A 111 18.15 1.19 2.46
CA ASP A 111 19.11 0.21 2.96
C ASP A 111 20.31 0.88 3.64
N ASP A 112 20.77 2.02 3.10
CA ASP A 112 21.84 2.82 3.68
C ASP A 112 21.40 3.46 5.01
N LEU A 113 20.13 3.88 5.12
CA LEU A 113 19.56 4.40 6.37
C LEU A 113 19.40 3.32 7.44
N ASP A 114 19.04 2.09 7.06
CA ASP A 114 18.89 0.96 8.00
C ASP A 114 20.24 0.54 8.59
N LYS A 115 21.29 0.60 7.78
CA LYS A 115 22.67 0.27 8.19
C LYS A 115 23.41 1.42 8.84
N ALA A 116 22.83 2.62 8.86
CA ALA A 116 23.50 3.80 9.41
C ALA A 116 23.71 3.61 10.93
N PRO A 117 24.93 3.89 11.44
CA PRO A 117 25.18 3.82 12.88
C PRO A 117 24.28 4.81 13.62
N VAL A 118 23.63 4.34 14.68
CA VAL A 118 22.81 5.20 15.55
C VAL A 118 23.74 6.25 16.15
N LYS A 119 23.49 7.53 15.89
CA LYS A 119 24.19 8.61 16.58
C LYS A 119 23.83 8.52 18.07
N THR A 120 24.74 8.02 18.89
CA THR A 120 24.68 8.20 20.33
C THR A 120 24.84 9.69 20.60
N ASP A 121 23.74 10.33 20.99
CA ASP A 121 23.72 11.70 21.47
C ASP A 121 24.51 11.72 22.79
N GLU A 122 25.80 12.08 22.74
CA GLU A 122 26.61 12.37 23.91
C GLU A 122 26.09 13.66 24.55
N ARG A 123 24.97 13.58 25.27
CA ARG A 123 24.59 14.61 26.24
C ARG A 123 25.57 14.56 27.41
N ARG A 124 26.53 15.48 27.38
CA ARG A 124 27.31 15.92 28.54
C ARG A 124 26.62 17.07 29.24
#